data_AF-A0A3B0CFM7-F1
#
_entry.id   AF-A0A3B0CFM7-F1
#
_cell.length_a   1.000
_cell.length_b   1.000
_cell.length_c   1.000
_cell.angle_alpha   90.00
_cell.angle_beta   90.00
_cell.angle_gamma   90.00
#
_symmetry.space_group_name_H-M   'P 1'
#
loop_
_entity.id
_entity.type
_entity.pdbx_description
1 polymer ?
#
loop_
_entity_poly.entity_id
_entity_poly.type
_entity_poly.pdbx_seq_one_letter_code
_entity_poly.pdbx_strand_id
1 'polypeptide(L)'
;MNLSRYTKRAILGGVIALAVIGLSTFMLGKLSGYEAKELIKSSIDGLNTLCNTIALASATILALMLTLLGVSSNTSSSLKDDHYKHILQLAKLDTVIFVASILFFLIFNLPVTESENIPANWFSTIYYITLGISTILSSALVVVVLMLYNTIANIIKIVGLGIKDHPLAMQVQEEGEDDTD
;
A
#
# COMPACT_ATOMS: atom_id res chain seq x y z
N MET A 1 6.75 -7.61 -16.77
CA MET A 1 5.66 -6.72 -16.31
C MET A 1 6.15 -5.28 -16.44
N ASN A 2 5.66 -4.49 -17.41
CA ASN A 2 6.11 -3.10 -17.57
C ASN A 2 5.39 -2.22 -16.53
N LEU A 3 6.11 -1.80 -15.48
CA LEU A 3 5.56 -0.87 -14.48
C LEU A 3 5.43 0.53 -15.09
N SER A 4 4.26 1.16 -14.96
CA SER A 4 4.09 2.54 -15.43
C SER A 4 4.91 3.50 -14.60
N ARG A 5 5.17 4.69 -15.15
CA ARG A 5 5.94 5.75 -14.50
C ARG A 5 5.36 6.13 -13.13
N TYR A 6 4.04 6.07 -12.98
CA TYR A 6 3.34 6.38 -11.72
C TYR A 6 3.58 5.31 -10.66
N THR A 7 3.46 4.02 -11.03
CA THR A 7 3.76 2.92 -10.11
C THR A 7 5.23 2.93 -9.68
N LYS A 8 6.16 3.25 -10.58
CA LYS A 8 7.59 3.40 -10.23
C LYS A 8 7.83 4.52 -9.22
N ARG A 9 7.13 5.66 -9.34
CA ARG A 9 7.23 6.77 -8.37
C ARG A 9 6.62 6.40 -7.02
N ALA A 10 5.50 5.69 -7.01
CA ALA A 10 4.89 5.19 -5.78
C ALA A 10 5.81 4.22 -5.03
N ILE A 11 6.43 3.28 -5.76
CA ILE A 11 7.42 2.36 -5.21
C ILE A 11 8.63 3.12 -4.66
N LEU A 12 9.13 4.13 -5.37
CA LEU A 12 10.22 4.97 -4.87
C LEU A 12 9.84 5.66 -3.55
N GLY A 13 8.61 6.19 -3.45
CA GLY A 13 8.10 6.75 -2.20
C GLY A 13 8.06 5.72 -1.06
N GLY A 14 7.64 4.49 -1.35
CA GLY A 14 7.73 3.37 -0.41
C GLY A 14 9.16 3.06 0.00
N VAL A 15 10.10 2.95 -0.94
CA VAL A 15 11.51 2.70 -0.65
C VAL A 15 12.11 3.79 0.24
N ILE A 16 11.76 5.05 0.00
CA ILE A 16 12.18 6.17 0.86
C ILE A 16 11.58 6.03 2.26
N ALA A 17 10.28 5.72 2.38
CA ALA A 17 9.64 5.49 3.67
C ALA A 17 10.27 4.32 4.43
N LEU A 18 10.52 3.20 3.75
CA LEU A 18 11.23 2.04 4.28
C LEU A 18 12.63 2.43 4.79
N ALA A 19 13.38 3.23 4.02
CA ALA A 19 14.71 3.68 4.40
C ALA A 19 14.67 4.58 5.63
N VAL A 20 13.72 5.50 5.72
CA VAL A 20 13.56 6.40 6.87
C VAL A 20 13.18 5.63 8.13
N ILE A 21 12.18 4.75 8.05
CA ILE A 21 11.70 3.94 9.19
C ILE A 21 12.77 2.91 9.60
N GLY A 22 13.41 2.27 8.62
CA GLY A 22 14.48 1.30 8.84
C GLY A 22 15.73 1.93 9.45
N LEU A 23 16.12 3.12 9.02
CA LEU A 23 17.22 3.87 9.62
C LEU A 23 16.89 4.26 11.06
N SER A 24 15.65 4.69 11.32
CA SER A 24 15.18 5.00 12.68
C SER A 24 15.31 3.78 13.60
N THR A 25 15.02 2.58 13.07
CA THR A 25 15.19 1.32 13.79
C THR A 25 16.65 0.95 14.00
N PHE A 26 17.51 1.15 12.99
CA PHE A 26 18.94 0.84 13.08
C PHE A 26 19.67 1.69 14.14
N MET A 27 19.25 2.95 14.30
CA MET A 27 19.82 3.85 15.31
C MET A 27 19.56 3.41 16.76
N LEU A 28 18.64 2.46 17.00
CA LEU A 28 18.31 1.97 18.33
C LEU A 28 19.41 1.07 18.94
N GLY A 29 20.37 0.60 18.14
CA GLY A 29 21.50 -0.22 18.63
C GLY A 29 21.13 -1.66 18.96
N LYS A 30 22.04 -2.39 19.62
CA LYS A 30 21.84 -3.79 20.05
C LYS A 30 21.24 -3.84 21.45
N LEU A 31 20.12 -4.56 21.58
CA LEU A 31 19.41 -4.75 22.85
C LEU A 31 19.73 -6.10 23.47
N SER A 32 19.83 -6.14 24.80
CA SER A 32 19.89 -7.39 25.55
C SER A 32 18.55 -8.15 25.43
N GLY A 33 18.58 -9.47 25.65
CA GLY A 33 17.37 -10.30 25.58
C GLY A 33 16.29 -9.91 26.59
N TYR A 34 16.69 -9.38 27.75
CA TYR A 34 15.77 -8.88 28.76
C TYR A 34 15.10 -7.58 28.35
N GLU A 35 15.87 -6.59 27.90
CA GLU A 35 15.33 -5.31 27.38
C GLU A 35 14.42 -5.55 26.17
N ALA A 36 14.82 -6.46 25.26
CA ALA A 36 14.00 -6.83 24.12
C ALA A 36 12.66 -7.44 24.53
N LYS A 37 12.63 -8.25 25.59
CA LYS A 37 11.39 -8.82 26.13
C LYS A 37 10.45 -7.73 26.66
N GLU A 38 10.98 -6.76 27.41
CA GLU A 38 10.20 -5.63 27.93
C GLU A 38 9.67 -4.75 26.80
N LEU A 39 10.50 -4.45 25.80
CA LEU A 39 10.11 -3.66 24.64
C LEU A 39 9.05 -4.36 23.77
N ILE A 40 9.10 -5.69 23.62
CA ILE A 40 8.03 -6.44 22.95
C ILE A 40 6.70 -6.23 23.67
N LYS A 41 6.69 -6.36 25.01
CA LYS A 41 5.47 -6.15 25.81
C LYS A 41 4.93 -4.74 25.68
N SER A 42 5.79 -3.73 25.74
CA SER A 42 5.35 -2.33 25.63
C SER A 42 4.92 -1.96 24.20
N SER A 43 5.39 -2.68 23.19
CA SER A 43 5.11 -2.37 21.77
C SER A 43 3.88 -3.08 21.23
N ILE A 44 3.37 -4.12 21.89
CA ILE A 44 2.29 -4.97 21.38
C ILE A 44 1.03 -4.16 21.04
N ASP A 45 0.65 -3.21 21.89
CA ASP A 45 -0.52 -2.34 21.65
C ASP A 45 -0.31 -1.42 20.45
N GLY A 46 0.92 -0.89 20.29
CA GLY A 46 1.28 -0.06 19.14
C GLY A 46 1.26 -0.85 17.82
N LEU A 47 1.78 -2.08 17.83
CA LEU A 47 1.78 -2.99 16.69
C LEU A 47 0.36 -3.42 16.31
N ASN A 48 -0.47 -3.70 17.31
CA ASN A 48 -1.88 -4.01 17.14
C ASN A 48 -2.63 -2.85 16.50
N THR A 49 -2.41 -1.64 17.00
CA THR A 49 -2.99 -0.41 16.44
C THR A 49 -2.55 -0.20 15.00
N LEU A 50 -1.27 -0.42 14.69
CA LEU A 50 -0.73 -0.34 13.34
C LEU A 50 -1.44 -1.32 12.39
N CYS A 51 -1.47 -2.60 12.73
CA CYS A 51 -2.10 -3.62 11.88
C CYS A 51 -3.59 -3.36 11.66
N ASN A 52 -4.32 -3.00 12.72
CA ASN A 52 -5.75 -2.68 12.60
C ASN A 52 -6.00 -1.43 11.77
N THR A 53 -5.14 -0.42 11.88
CA THR A 53 -5.21 0.79 11.05
C THR A 53 -4.94 0.48 9.59
N ILE A 54 -3.94 -0.36 9.30
CA ILE A 54 -3.66 -0.81 7.93
C ILE A 54 -4.85 -1.59 7.38
N ALA A 55 -5.40 -2.54 8.13
CA ALA A 55 -6.56 -3.32 7.71
C ALA A 55 -7.76 -2.42 7.40
N LEU A 56 -8.08 -1.48 8.29
CA LEU A 56 -9.17 -0.53 8.08
C LEU A 56 -8.92 0.37 6.86
N ALA A 57 -7.72 0.93 6.73
CA ALA A 57 -7.34 1.76 5.60
C ALA A 57 -7.48 0.99 4.29
N SER A 58 -6.91 -0.21 4.18
CA SER A 58 -7.05 -1.06 3.00
C SER A 58 -8.51 -1.40 2.67
N ALA A 59 -9.34 -1.73 3.67
CA ALA A 59 -10.77 -1.95 3.44
C ALA A 59 -11.46 -0.71 2.83
N THR A 60 -11.13 0.49 3.34
CA THR A 60 -11.67 1.74 2.77
C THR A 60 -11.13 2.04 1.38
N ILE A 61 -9.86 1.73 1.10
CA ILE A 61 -9.25 1.93 -0.23
C ILE A 61 -9.93 1.01 -1.25
N LEU A 62 -10.11 -0.27 -0.95
CA LEU A 62 -10.85 -1.20 -1.82
C LEU A 62 -12.27 -0.71 -2.10
N ALA A 63 -12.99 -0.23 -1.07
CA ALA A 63 -14.33 0.33 -1.23
C ALA A 63 -14.33 1.57 -2.14
N LEU A 64 -13.42 2.52 -1.91
CA LEU A 64 -13.28 3.71 -2.76
C LEU A 64 -12.91 3.35 -4.20
N MET A 65 -12.05 2.35 -4.41
CA MET A 65 -11.71 1.88 -5.75
C MET A 65 -12.92 1.29 -6.49
N LEU A 66 -13.79 0.55 -5.78
CA LEU A 66 -15.04 0.07 -6.35
C LEU A 66 -15.98 1.23 -6.71
N THR A 67 -16.11 2.24 -5.85
CA THR A 67 -16.88 3.45 -6.14
C THR A 67 -16.33 4.19 -7.36
N LEU A 68 -15.01 4.35 -7.46
CA LEU A 68 -14.34 4.99 -8.60
C LEU A 68 -14.60 4.23 -9.90
N LEU A 69 -14.54 2.89 -9.87
CA LEU A 69 -14.87 2.04 -11.01
C LEU A 69 -16.32 2.25 -11.45
N GLY A 70 -17.28 2.29 -10.52
CA GLY A 70 -18.69 2.50 -10.82
C GLY A 70 -18.97 3.85 -11.49
N VAL A 71 -18.33 4.92 -11.01
CA VAL A 71 -18.43 6.26 -11.62
C VAL A 71 -17.78 6.28 -13.00
N SER A 72 -16.58 5.71 -13.11
CA SER A 72 -15.81 5.59 -14.36
C SER A 72 -16.59 4.86 -15.46
N SER A 73 -17.21 3.72 -15.14
CA SER A 73 -17.95 2.90 -16.12
C SER A 73 -19.22 3.58 -16.66
N ASN A 74 -19.74 4.58 -15.96
CA ASN A 74 -20.99 5.26 -16.32
C ASN A 74 -20.75 6.58 -17.07
N THR A 75 -19.51 6.87 -17.46
CA THR A 75 -19.13 8.11 -18.17
C THR A 75 -18.88 7.85 -19.65
N SER A 76 -19.24 8.80 -20.52
CA SER A 76 -19.08 8.71 -21.98
C SER A 76 -17.64 8.88 -22.46
N SER A 77 -16.70 9.20 -21.56
CA SER A 77 -15.27 9.28 -21.87
C SER A 77 -14.66 7.88 -21.84
N SER A 78 -14.15 7.40 -22.98
CA SER A 78 -13.48 6.11 -23.06
C SER A 78 -12.19 6.11 -22.24
N LEU A 79 -12.25 5.63 -21.01
CA LEU A 79 -11.06 5.38 -20.20
C LEU A 79 -10.30 4.22 -20.84
N LYS A 80 -9.06 4.47 -21.26
CA LYS A 80 -8.16 3.44 -21.82
C LYS A 80 -8.05 2.24 -20.88
N ASP A 81 -7.92 1.06 -21.46
CA ASP A 81 -7.70 -0.22 -20.76
C ASP A 81 -6.58 -0.17 -19.70
N ASP A 82 -5.57 0.69 -19.92
CA ASP A 82 -4.46 0.86 -18.99
C ASP A 82 -4.89 1.43 -17.63
N HIS A 83 -5.98 2.21 -17.56
CA HIS A 83 -6.54 2.69 -16.31
C HIS A 83 -7.12 1.54 -15.46
N TYR A 84 -7.89 0.66 -16.09
CA TYR A 84 -8.44 -0.53 -15.43
C TYR A 84 -7.35 -1.49 -14.97
N LYS A 85 -6.27 -1.66 -15.76
CA LYS A 85 -5.10 -2.44 -15.34
C LYS A 85 -4.42 -1.83 -14.11
N HIS A 86 -4.30 -0.52 -14.02
CA HIS A 86 -3.75 0.16 -12.85
C HIS A 86 -4.61 0.00 -11.60
N ILE A 87 -5.93 0.12 -11.75
CA ILE A 87 -6.88 -0.15 -10.67
C ILE A 87 -6.76 -1.58 -10.18
N LEU A 88 -6.69 -2.56 -11.09
CA LEU A 88 -6.54 -3.96 -10.74
C LEU A 88 -5.21 -4.25 -10.03
N GLN A 89 -4.11 -3.63 -10.47
CA GLN A 89 -2.81 -3.75 -9.81
C GLN A 89 -2.85 -3.20 -8.38
N LEU A 90 -3.47 -2.03 -8.19
CA LEU A 90 -3.65 -1.41 -6.89
C LEU A 90 -4.47 -2.31 -5.97
N ALA A 91 -5.64 -2.76 -6.43
CA ALA A 91 -6.53 -3.61 -5.65
C ALA A 91 -5.87 -4.94 -5.22
N LYS A 92 -5.07 -5.56 -6.11
CA LYS A 92 -4.30 -6.77 -5.77
C LYS A 92 -3.26 -6.51 -4.68
N LEU A 93 -2.48 -5.43 -4.82
CA LEU A 93 -1.46 -5.08 -3.84
C LEU A 93 -2.09 -4.76 -2.48
N ASP A 94 -3.16 -3.97 -2.48
CA ASP A 94 -3.88 -3.58 -1.26
C ASP A 94 -4.52 -4.78 -0.55
N THR A 95 -5.09 -5.73 -1.31
CA THR A 95 -5.61 -6.99 -0.75
C THR A 95 -4.50 -7.81 -0.08
N VAL A 96 -3.31 -7.88 -0.68
CA VAL A 96 -2.17 -8.59 -0.08
C VAL A 96 -1.75 -7.93 1.23
N ILE A 97 -1.69 -6.60 1.28
CA ILE A 97 -1.34 -5.84 2.49
C ILE A 97 -2.41 -5.99 3.57
N PHE A 98 -3.69 -5.95 3.20
CA PHE A 98 -4.82 -6.20 4.09
C PHE A 98 -4.69 -7.57 4.76
N VAL A 99 -4.55 -8.65 3.97
CA VAL A 99 -4.41 -10.02 4.51
C VAL A 99 -3.16 -10.15 5.37
N ALA A 100 -2.02 -9.61 4.92
CA ALA A 100 -0.78 -9.64 5.68
C ALA A 100 -0.93 -8.92 7.04
N SER A 101 -1.59 -7.76 7.07
CA SER A 101 -1.80 -7.00 8.32
C SER A 101 -2.62 -7.80 9.35
N ILE A 102 -3.66 -8.52 8.91
CA ILE A 102 -4.47 -9.38 9.77
C ILE A 102 -3.65 -10.58 10.26
N LEU A 103 -2.89 -11.23 9.39
CA LEU A 103 -2.04 -12.36 9.79
C LEU A 103 -0.99 -11.94 10.82
N PHE A 104 -0.31 -10.80 10.60
CA PHE A 104 0.67 -10.30 11.56
C PHE A 104 0.03 -9.78 12.85
N PHE A 105 -1.17 -9.20 12.80
CA PHE A 105 -1.93 -8.88 14.00
C PHE A 105 -2.14 -10.13 14.87
N LEU A 106 -2.57 -11.24 14.27
CA LEU A 106 -2.76 -12.49 15.01
C LEU A 106 -1.45 -13.02 15.58
N ILE A 107 -0.36 -12.96 14.80
CA ILE A 107 0.97 -13.40 15.24
C ILE A 107 1.49 -12.55 16.40
N PHE A 108 1.35 -11.22 16.33
CA PHE A 108 1.82 -10.30 17.37
C PHE A 108 1.04 -10.45 18.68
N ASN A 109 -0.22 -10.89 18.63
CA ASN A 109 -1.03 -11.19 19.82
C ASN A 109 -0.71 -12.55 20.47
N LEU A 110 0.18 -13.36 19.89
CA LEU A 110 0.63 -14.58 20.56
C LEU A 110 1.48 -14.21 21.79
N PRO A 111 1.22 -14.78 22.98
CA PRO A 111 1.91 -14.44 24.22
C PRO A 111 3.33 -15.06 24.29
N VAL A 112 4.17 -14.75 23.31
CA VAL A 112 5.55 -15.27 23.20
C VAL A 112 6.41 -14.86 24.39
N THR A 113 6.12 -13.73 25.03
CA THR A 113 6.86 -13.24 26.21
C THR A 113 6.54 -13.98 27.50
N GLU A 114 5.40 -14.68 27.56
CA GLU A 114 4.98 -15.46 28.73
C GLU A 114 5.42 -16.93 28.64
N SER A 115 5.99 -17.36 27.52
CA SER A 115 6.47 -18.73 27.35
C SER A 115 7.80 -18.96 28.07
N GLU A 116 7.80 -19.86 29.05
CA GLU A 116 9.01 -20.28 29.79
C GLU A 116 10.00 -21.06 28.92
N ASN A 117 9.55 -21.57 27.77
CA ASN A 117 10.34 -22.41 26.86
C ASN A 117 11.19 -21.62 25.86
N ILE A 118 11.10 -20.27 25.84
CA ILE A 118 11.84 -19.43 24.88
C ILE A 118 13.12 -18.89 25.53
N PRO A 119 14.32 -19.26 25.02
CA PRO A 119 15.57 -18.76 25.57
C PRO A 119 15.71 -17.24 25.45
N ALA A 120 16.38 -16.59 26.41
CA ALA A 120 16.45 -15.12 26.48
C ALA A 120 17.06 -14.46 25.22
N ASN A 121 17.97 -15.13 24.53
CA ASN A 121 18.59 -14.62 23.29
C ASN A 121 17.63 -14.58 22.09
N TRP A 122 16.52 -15.31 22.13
CA TRP A 122 15.51 -15.28 21.06
C TRP A 122 14.65 -14.02 21.10
N PHE A 123 14.48 -13.38 22.27
CA PHE A 123 13.68 -12.15 22.37
C PHE A 123 14.25 -11.01 21.54
N SER A 124 15.57 -10.84 21.49
CA SER A 124 16.20 -9.84 20.61
C SER A 124 15.88 -10.12 19.14
N THR A 125 15.95 -11.39 18.71
CA THR A 125 15.62 -11.79 17.34
C THR A 125 14.15 -11.52 17.01
N ILE A 126 13.23 -11.94 17.90
CA ILE A 126 11.79 -11.70 17.75
C ILE A 126 11.52 -10.19 17.65
N TYR A 127 12.14 -9.39 18.51
CA TYR A 127 11.98 -7.94 18.52
C TYR A 127 12.36 -7.30 17.18
N TYR A 128 13.55 -7.62 16.63
CA TYR A 128 13.98 -7.05 15.35
C TYR A 128 13.15 -7.58 14.17
N ILE A 129 12.68 -8.84 14.21
CA ILE A 129 11.76 -9.37 13.19
C ILE A 129 10.45 -8.59 13.20
N THR A 130 9.86 -8.38 14.38
CA THR A 130 8.63 -7.62 14.55
C THR A 130 8.77 -6.18 14.06
N LEU A 131 9.88 -5.50 14.38
CA LEU A 131 10.17 -4.17 13.84
C LEU A 131 10.33 -4.17 12.31
N GLY A 132 11.01 -5.19 11.76
CA GLY A 132 11.17 -5.36 10.33
C GLY A 132 9.84 -5.51 9.60
N ILE A 133 8.94 -6.37 10.13
CA ILE A 133 7.59 -6.56 9.61
C ILE A 133 6.81 -5.24 9.65
N SER A 134 6.81 -4.54 10.77
CA SER A 134 6.11 -3.26 10.92
C SER A 134 6.61 -2.22 9.92
N THR A 135 7.92 -2.13 9.74
CA THR A 135 8.53 -1.24 8.75
C THR A 135 8.08 -1.55 7.32
N ILE A 136 8.07 -2.84 6.96
CA ILE A 136 7.63 -3.30 5.64
C ILE A 136 6.15 -2.98 5.44
N LEU A 137 5.29 -3.30 6.40
CA LEU A 137 3.85 -3.05 6.34
C LEU A 137 3.54 -1.54 6.21
N SER A 138 4.19 -0.69 7.01
CA SER A 138 4.02 0.76 6.93
C SER A 138 4.46 1.32 5.58
N SER A 139 5.63 0.89 5.07
CA SER A 139 6.11 1.29 3.74
C SER A 139 5.18 0.82 2.63
N ALA A 140 4.68 -0.42 2.72
CA ALA A 140 3.76 -0.98 1.73
C ALA A 140 2.45 -0.17 1.67
N LEU A 141 1.90 0.23 2.82
CA LEU A 141 0.73 1.10 2.88
C LEU A 141 0.98 2.45 2.19
N VAL A 142 2.16 3.06 2.39
CA VAL A 142 2.54 4.30 1.70
C VAL A 142 2.51 4.13 0.18
N VAL A 143 3.00 3.01 -0.35
CA VAL A 143 2.93 2.71 -1.78
C VAL A 143 1.48 2.67 -2.27
N VAL A 144 0.59 2.00 -1.54
CA VAL A 144 -0.83 1.92 -1.90
C VAL A 144 -1.47 3.30 -1.92
N VAL A 145 -1.24 4.11 -0.89
CA VAL A 145 -1.78 5.48 -0.80
C VAL A 145 -1.31 6.34 -1.98
N LEU A 146 -0.03 6.26 -2.34
CA LEU A 146 0.51 6.97 -3.51
C LEU A 146 -0.08 6.45 -4.83
N MET A 147 -0.30 5.15 -4.97
CA MET A 147 -0.98 4.57 -6.13
C MET A 147 -2.44 5.04 -6.22
N LEU A 148 -3.14 5.13 -5.08
CA LEU A 148 -4.52 5.60 -5.01
C LEU A 148 -4.61 7.06 -5.43
N TYR A 149 -3.75 7.93 -4.88
CA TYR A 149 -3.69 9.34 -5.26
C TYR A 149 -3.50 9.51 -6.78
N ASN A 150 -2.57 8.74 -7.37
CA ASN A 150 -2.35 8.80 -8.82
C ASN A 150 -3.57 8.33 -9.61
N THR A 151 -4.28 7.31 -9.13
CA THR A 151 -5.50 6.81 -9.77
C THR A 151 -6.60 7.86 -9.74
N ILE A 152 -6.86 8.47 -8.57
CA ILE A 152 -7.84 9.54 -8.40
C ILE A 152 -7.48 10.76 -9.26
N ALA A 153 -6.22 11.20 -9.23
CA ALA A 153 -5.76 12.34 -10.02
C ALA A 153 -5.93 12.12 -11.52
N ASN A 154 -5.71 10.89 -12.00
CA ASN A 154 -5.94 10.54 -13.41
C ASN A 154 -7.43 10.57 -13.77
N ILE A 155 -8.31 10.07 -12.90
CA ILE A 155 -9.77 10.14 -13.11
C ILE A 155 -10.22 11.61 -13.17
N ILE A 156 -9.79 12.45 -12.23
CA ILE A 156 -10.14 13.87 -12.21
C ILE A 156 -9.70 14.56 -13.51
N LYS A 157 -8.50 14.27 -14.02
CA LYS A 157 -8.00 14.87 -15.26
C LYS A 157 -8.75 14.41 -16.51
N ILE A 158 -9.04 13.13 -16.61
CA ILE A 158 -9.65 12.53 -17.82
C ILE A 158 -11.16 12.74 -17.82
N VAL A 159 -11.83 12.36 -16.72
CA VAL A 159 -13.29 12.37 -16.60
C VAL A 159 -13.80 13.73 -16.12
N GLY A 160 -13.12 14.35 -15.15
CA GLY A 160 -13.58 15.62 -14.56
C GLY A 160 -13.24 16.84 -15.40
N LEU A 161 -11.98 16.95 -15.84
CA LEU A 161 -11.46 18.12 -16.57
C LEU A 161 -11.41 17.94 -18.10
N GLY A 162 -11.73 16.74 -18.62
CA GLY A 162 -11.81 16.47 -20.05
C GLY A 162 -10.49 16.65 -20.83
N ILE A 163 -9.34 16.54 -20.17
CA ILE A 163 -8.03 16.81 -20.79
C ILE A 163 -7.68 15.66 -21.76
N LYS A 164 -7.79 15.93 -23.07
CA LYS A 164 -7.46 14.98 -24.16
C LYS A 164 -5.96 14.86 -24.45
N ASP A 165 -5.15 15.87 -24.10
CA ASP A 165 -3.67 15.83 -24.17
C ASP A 165 -3.05 15.31 -22.87
N HIS A 166 -3.61 14.22 -22.34
CA HIS A 166 -2.99 13.48 -21.26
C HIS A 166 -2.30 12.24 -21.84
N PRO A 167 -1.09 11.83 -21.39
CA PRO A 167 -0.40 10.64 -21.91
C PRO A 167 -1.17 9.31 -21.74
N LEU A 168 -2.37 9.34 -21.14
CA LEU A 168 -3.31 8.22 -20.98
C LEU A 168 -4.68 8.46 -21.66
N ALA A 169 -4.87 9.57 -22.39
CA ALA A 169 -6.09 9.82 -23.16
C ALA A 169 -5.99 9.18 -24.55
N MET A 170 -7.12 8.74 -25.11
CA MET A 170 -7.21 8.19 -26.45
C MET A 170 -7.44 9.34 -27.43
N GLN A 171 -6.51 9.53 -28.37
CA GLN A 171 -6.82 10.33 -29.56
C GLN A 171 -7.76 9.48 -30.40
N VAL A 172 -9.04 9.82 -30.38
CA VAL A 172 -9.97 9.35 -31.40
C VAL A 172 -9.53 10.08 -32.68
N GLN A 173 -9.02 9.32 -33.66
CA GLN A 173 -8.93 9.83 -35.02
C GLN A 173 -10.38 9.97 -35.50
N GLU A 174 -10.81 11.21 -35.70
CA GLU A 174 -11.96 11.49 -36.55
C GLU A 174 -11.54 11.07 -37.96
N GLU A 175 -11.96 9.87 -38.39
CA GLU A 175 -12.08 9.58 -39.82
C GLU A 175 -13.14 10.53 -40.36
N GLY A 176 -12.71 11.45 -41.24
CA GLY A 176 -13.60 12.43 -41.85
C GLY A 176 -14.72 11.74 -42.63
N GLU A 177 -15.94 12.15 -42.31
CA GLU A 177 -16.97 12.33 -43.33
C GLU A 177 -16.37 13.25 -44.40
N ASP A 178 -16.14 12.72 -45.59
CA ASP A 178 -16.19 13.53 -46.81
C ASP A 178 -17.27 12.94 -47.71
N ASP A 179 -18.14 13.83 -48.13
CA ASP A 179 -19.48 13.62 -48.60
C ASP A 179 -19.56 12.91 -49.96
N THR A 180 -20.72 12.30 -50.17
CA THR A 180 -21.32 12.05 -51.49
C THR A 180 -21.27 13.29 -52.39
N ASP A 181 -20.66 13.15 -53.57
CA ASP A 181 -21.26 13.44 -54.90
C ASP A 181 -20.38 12.91 -56.05
#